data_AF-H0HWA2-F1
#
_entry.id   AF-H0HWA2-F1
#
_cell.length_a   1.000
_cell.length_b   1.000
_cell.length_c   1.000
_cell.angle_alpha   90.00
_cell.angle_beta   90.00
_cell.angle_gamma   90.00
#
_symmetry.space_group_name_H-M   'P 1'
#
loop_
_entity.id
_entity.type
_entity.pdbx_description
1 polymer ?
#
loop_
_entity_poly.entity_id
_entity_poly.type
_entity_poly.pdbx_seq_one_letter_code
_entity_poly.pdbx_strand_id
1 'polypeptide(L)'
;MAVLAFGSPEKKGRFWHSVAKRKAKRYGGFHLYTQHMVWKKQPFFREAFEKARAVAGIPDPRCFVLQSCLRSVARVEGDVAECGVRQGRSTIFMLTADLRDRQYHLFDSFEGLSEPSSEDRMHNGAHGN
;
A
#
# COMPACT_ATOMS: atom_id res chain seq x y z
N MET A 1 -2.56 13.90 33.76
CA MET A 1 -4.04 13.97 33.83
C MET A 1 -4.63 13.77 32.43
N ALA A 2 -4.90 12.52 32.05
CA ALA A 2 -5.56 12.21 30.79
C ALA A 2 -7.07 12.44 30.97
N VAL A 3 -7.57 13.57 30.45
CA VAL A 3 -9.01 13.78 30.33
C VAL A 3 -9.54 12.67 29.42
N LEU A 4 -10.35 11.79 29.99
CA LEU A 4 -11.15 10.80 29.26
C LEU A 4 -11.85 11.54 28.12
N ALA A 5 -11.51 11.21 26.87
CA ALA A 5 -12.16 11.81 25.72
C ALA A 5 -13.65 11.42 25.74
N PHE A 6 -14.53 12.31 26.19
CA PHE A 6 -15.98 12.15 26.06
C PHE A 6 -16.42 12.53 24.64
N GLY A 7 -17.34 11.76 24.05
CA GLY A 7 -17.87 12.00 22.70
C GLY A 7 -17.85 10.79 21.77
N SER A 8 -18.22 11.01 20.51
CA SER A 8 -18.30 9.97 19.48
C SER A 8 -16.95 9.28 19.24
N PRO A 9 -16.93 8.03 18.73
CA PRO A 9 -15.69 7.30 18.43
C PRO A 9 -14.69 8.11 17.59
N GLU A 10 -15.17 8.94 16.67
CA GLU A 10 -14.35 9.82 15.83
C GLU A 10 -13.68 10.93 16.65
N LYS A 11 -14.42 11.56 17.58
CA LYS A 11 -13.88 12.58 18.50
C LYS A 11 -12.79 11.97 19.40
N LYS A 12 -13.03 10.77 19.93
CA LYS A 12 -12.05 10.01 20.71
C LYS A 12 -10.80 9.70 19.89
N GLY A 13 -10.96 9.21 18.67
CA GLY A 13 -9.85 8.90 17.76
C GLY A 13 -8.99 10.12 17.41
N ARG A 14 -9.61 11.28 17.13
CA ARG A 14 -8.89 12.55 16.90
C ARG A 14 -8.08 13.00 18.11
N PHE A 15 -8.67 12.92 19.30
CA PHE A 15 -7.97 13.27 20.54
C PHE A 15 -6.73 12.40 20.74
N TRP A 16 -6.87 11.07 20.64
CA TRP A 16 -5.75 10.14 20.85
C TRP A 16 -4.65 10.28 19.81
N HIS A 17 -4.97 10.57 18.55
CA HIS A 17 -3.94 10.88 17.54
C HIS A 17 -3.20 12.17 17.82
N SER A 18 -3.89 13.22 18.29
CA SER A 18 -3.23 14.47 18.72
C SER A 18 -2.24 14.21 19.86
N VAL A 19 -2.60 13.35 20.81
CA VAL A 19 -1.70 12.92 21.89
C VAL A 19 -0.52 12.12 21.33
N ALA A 20 -0.77 11.15 20.46
CA ALA A 20 0.26 10.32 19.83
C ALA A 20 1.25 11.18 19.00
N LYS A 21 0.74 12.14 18.23
CA LYS A 21 1.54 13.08 17.42
C LYS A 21 2.46 13.94 18.29
N ARG A 22 1.97 14.44 19.42
CA ARG A 22 2.79 15.17 20.40
C ARG A 22 3.91 14.30 20.98
N LYS A 23 3.62 13.04 21.31
CA LYS A 23 4.63 12.09 21.80
C LYS A 23 5.65 11.75 20.71
N ALA A 24 5.22 11.44 19.50
CA ALA A 24 6.12 11.13 18.37
C ALA A 24 7.10 12.27 18.07
N LYS A 25 6.63 13.53 18.11
CA LYS A 25 7.49 14.71 17.99
C LYS A 25 8.50 14.82 19.15
N ARG A 26 8.07 14.49 20.37
CA ARG A 26 8.89 14.58 21.59
C ARG A 26 9.97 13.51 21.68
N TYR A 27 9.69 12.29 21.21
CA TYR A 27 10.53 11.12 21.47
C TYR A 27 11.30 10.58 20.24
N GLY A 28 11.29 11.27 19.10
CA GLY A 28 12.26 10.98 18.02
C GLY A 28 11.71 10.93 16.60
N GLY A 29 11.17 12.04 16.08
CA GLY A 29 10.99 12.22 14.62
C GLY A 29 10.03 11.25 13.91
N PHE A 30 9.27 10.43 14.65
CA PHE A 30 8.40 9.42 14.05
C PHE A 30 7.28 10.07 13.23
N HIS A 31 7.12 9.62 11.98
CA HIS A 31 6.00 10.02 11.13
C HIS A 31 4.74 9.22 11.50
N LEU A 32 3.74 9.91 12.05
CA LEU A 32 2.41 9.34 12.25
C LEU A 32 1.58 9.48 10.98
N TYR A 33 1.12 8.35 10.47
CA TYR A 33 0.17 8.30 9.36
C TYR A 33 -1.09 9.13 9.64
N THR A 34 -1.71 9.60 8.56
CA THR A 34 -2.91 10.44 8.61
C THR A 34 -4.09 9.70 9.25
N GLN A 35 -4.99 10.46 9.88
CA GLN A 35 -6.15 9.88 10.57
C GLN A 35 -7.25 9.38 9.64
N HIS A 36 -7.32 9.93 8.43
CA HIS A 36 -8.46 9.76 7.54
C HIS A 36 -8.31 8.52 6.66
N MET A 37 -8.16 7.37 7.32
CA MET A 37 -8.03 6.06 6.68
C MET A 37 -9.40 5.45 6.37
N VAL A 38 -10.34 6.26 5.86
CA VAL A 38 -11.72 5.84 5.54
C VAL A 38 -11.75 4.66 4.56
N TRP A 39 -10.73 4.60 3.71
CA TRP A 39 -10.52 3.52 2.76
C TRP A 39 -10.36 2.14 3.40
N LYS A 40 -9.87 2.03 4.65
CA LYS A 40 -9.81 0.76 5.38
C LYS A 40 -11.18 0.13 5.63
N LYS A 41 -12.25 0.94 5.55
CA LYS A 41 -13.63 0.47 5.73
C LYS A 41 -14.26 0.00 4.42
N GLN A 42 -13.64 0.23 3.28
CA GLN A 42 -14.20 -0.18 1.98
C GLN A 42 -14.29 -1.72 1.90
N PRO A 43 -15.40 -2.29 1.41
CA PRO A 43 -15.57 -3.75 1.37
C PRO A 43 -14.47 -4.46 0.57
N PHE A 44 -14.16 -3.97 -0.63
CA PHE A 44 -13.11 -4.54 -1.50
C PHE A 44 -11.70 -4.45 -0.87
N PHE A 45 -11.45 -3.43 -0.05
CA PHE A 45 -10.19 -3.33 0.69
C PHE A 45 -10.14 -4.37 1.82
N ARG A 46 -11.22 -4.50 2.60
CA ARG A 46 -11.29 -5.44 3.73
C ARG A 46 -11.16 -6.89 3.27
N GLU A 47 -11.87 -7.24 2.21
CA GLU A 47 -11.78 -8.59 1.63
C GLU A 47 -10.36 -8.92 1.19
N ALA A 48 -9.71 -8.02 0.45
CA ALA A 48 -8.32 -8.18 0.03
C ALA A 48 -7.37 -8.27 1.22
N PHE A 49 -7.57 -7.44 2.24
CA PHE A 49 -6.74 -7.41 3.44
C PHE A 49 -6.81 -8.75 4.19
N GLU A 50 -7.98 -9.35 4.31
CA GLU A 50 -8.11 -10.68 4.92
C GLU A 50 -7.41 -11.76 4.10
N LYS A 51 -7.63 -11.77 2.77
CA LYS A 51 -6.98 -12.74 1.85
C LYS A 51 -5.45 -12.62 1.87
N ALA A 52 -4.93 -11.41 1.95
CA ALA A 52 -3.50 -11.14 1.88
C ALA A 52 -2.84 -10.96 3.26
N ARG A 53 -3.52 -11.26 4.37
CA ARG A 53 -3.05 -10.95 5.74
C ARG A 53 -1.66 -11.51 6.03
N ALA A 54 -1.38 -12.73 5.57
CA ALA A 54 -0.09 -13.42 5.75
C ALA A 54 0.92 -13.17 4.61
N VAL A 55 0.56 -12.36 3.61
CA VAL A 55 1.37 -12.15 2.41
C VAL A 55 2.16 -10.85 2.54
N ALA A 56 3.49 -10.98 2.54
CA ALA A 56 4.40 -9.85 2.54
C ALA A 56 4.27 -9.03 1.24
N GLY A 57 4.48 -7.72 1.32
CA GLY A 57 4.40 -6.88 0.12
C GLY A 57 4.41 -5.39 0.43
N ILE A 58 3.87 -4.62 -0.51
CA ILE A 58 3.82 -3.16 -0.38
C ILE A 58 2.84 -2.71 0.71
N PRO A 59 3.03 -1.49 1.27
CA PRO A 59 2.14 -0.96 2.30
C PRO A 59 0.67 -0.86 1.86
N ASP A 60 -0.26 -1.11 2.78
CA ASP A 60 -1.72 -1.04 2.55
C ASP A 60 -2.22 0.18 1.77
N PRO A 61 -1.73 1.42 2.02
CA PRO A 61 -2.18 2.57 1.26
C PRO A 61 -1.83 2.47 -0.24
N ARG A 62 -0.69 1.85 -0.58
CA ARG A 62 -0.32 1.63 -1.98
C ARG A 62 -1.21 0.56 -2.61
N CYS A 63 -1.53 -0.51 -1.89
CA CYS A 63 -2.51 -1.48 -2.36
C CYS A 63 -3.87 -0.83 -2.63
N PHE A 64 -4.34 0.04 -1.72
CA PHE A 64 -5.60 0.75 -1.92
C PHE A 64 -5.59 1.69 -3.14
N VAL A 65 -4.46 2.34 -3.42
CA VAL A 65 -4.29 3.14 -4.65
C VAL A 65 -4.45 2.26 -5.89
N LEU A 66 -3.79 1.10 -5.94
CA LEU A 66 -3.92 0.15 -7.06
C LEU A 66 -5.37 -0.30 -7.26
N GLN A 67 -6.05 -0.67 -6.17
CA GLN A 67 -7.48 -1.01 -6.21
C GLN A 67 -8.33 0.14 -6.77
N SER A 68 -8.05 1.38 -6.35
CA SER A 68 -8.79 2.56 -6.79
C SER A 68 -8.54 2.87 -8.26
N CYS A 69 -7.29 2.78 -8.73
CA CYS A 69 -6.92 2.93 -10.13
C CYS A 69 -7.67 1.92 -11.00
N LEU A 70 -7.61 0.63 -10.64
CA LEU A 70 -8.24 -0.44 -11.38
C LEU A 70 -9.76 -0.24 -11.51
N ARG A 71 -10.43 0.11 -10.41
CA ARG A 71 -11.86 0.42 -10.40
C ARG A 71 -12.21 1.65 -11.24
N SER A 72 -11.30 2.63 -11.31
CA SER A 72 -11.50 3.85 -12.10
C SER A 72 -11.39 3.59 -13.61
N VAL A 73 -10.65 2.56 -14.02
CA VAL A 73 -10.50 2.15 -15.42
C VAL A 73 -11.40 0.97 -15.80
N ALA A 74 -12.46 0.69 -15.02
CA ALA A 74 -13.38 -0.42 -15.29
C ALA A 74 -13.99 -0.38 -16.70
N ARG A 75 -14.14 0.79 -17.31
CA ARG A 75 -14.69 0.95 -18.67
C ARG A 75 -13.64 0.88 -19.79
N VAL A 76 -12.35 0.85 -19.46
CA VAL A 76 -11.25 0.81 -20.45
C VAL A 76 -11.03 -0.64 -20.87
N GLU A 77 -10.93 -0.95 -22.16
CA GLU A 77 -10.62 -2.30 -22.64
C GLU A 77 -9.14 -2.66 -22.42
N GLY A 78 -8.84 -3.96 -22.34
CA GLY A 78 -7.49 -4.49 -22.12
C GLY A 78 -7.34 -5.30 -20.83
N ASP A 79 -6.15 -5.87 -20.64
CA ASP A 79 -5.77 -6.68 -19.49
C ASP A 79 -4.91 -5.89 -18.50
N VAL A 80 -4.58 -6.51 -17.35
CA VAL A 80 -3.70 -5.92 -16.34
C VAL A 80 -2.33 -6.58 -16.41
N ALA A 81 -1.27 -5.79 -16.39
CA ALA A 81 0.10 -6.26 -16.22
C ALA A 81 0.69 -5.75 -14.91
N GLU A 82 1.29 -6.64 -14.11
CA GLU A 82 2.08 -6.28 -12.92
C GLU A 82 3.53 -6.71 -13.13
N CYS A 83 4.45 -5.75 -13.10
CA CYS A 83 5.88 -6.01 -13.20
C CYS A 83 6.52 -5.89 -11.81
N GLY A 84 7.07 -6.98 -11.29
CA GLY A 84 7.55 -7.09 -9.91
C GLY A 84 6.43 -7.42 -8.94
N VAL A 85 6.06 -8.70 -8.89
CA VAL A 85 4.94 -9.27 -8.14
C VAL A 85 5.35 -9.65 -6.72
N ARG A 86 6.62 -10.02 -6.52
CA ARG A 86 7.17 -10.45 -5.22
C ARG A 86 6.37 -11.65 -4.67
N GLN A 87 5.69 -11.50 -3.52
CA GLN A 87 4.81 -12.54 -2.96
C GLN A 87 3.33 -12.39 -3.39
N GLY A 88 3.00 -11.46 -4.29
CA GLY A 88 1.65 -11.31 -4.85
C GLY A 88 0.64 -10.56 -3.98
N ARG A 89 1.08 -9.84 -2.93
CA ARG A 89 0.17 -9.06 -2.06
C ARG A 89 -0.66 -8.07 -2.89
N SER A 90 -0.01 -7.23 -3.68
CA SER A 90 -0.67 -6.22 -4.53
C SER A 90 -1.62 -6.88 -5.53
N THR A 91 -1.22 -8.00 -6.11
CA THR A 91 -2.05 -8.80 -7.03
C THR A 91 -3.35 -9.24 -6.37
N ILE A 92 -3.32 -9.81 -5.16
CA ILE A 92 -4.53 -10.20 -4.41
C ILE A 92 -5.44 -9.00 -4.18
N PHE A 93 -4.86 -7.84 -3.86
CA PHE A 93 -5.64 -6.61 -3.70
C PHE A 93 -6.31 -6.18 -5.00
N MET A 94 -5.60 -6.19 -6.12
CA MET A 94 -6.14 -5.83 -7.43
C MET A 94 -7.24 -6.80 -7.87
N LEU A 95 -6.99 -8.11 -7.84
CA LEU A 95 -7.98 -9.14 -8.20
C LEU A 95 -9.28 -9.03 -7.41
N THR A 96 -9.19 -8.68 -6.13
CA THR A 96 -10.39 -8.51 -5.27
C THR A 96 -11.16 -7.22 -5.56
N ALA A 97 -10.51 -6.22 -6.17
CA ALA A 97 -11.12 -4.92 -6.44
C ALA A 97 -11.60 -4.76 -7.88
N ASP A 98 -11.11 -5.58 -8.81
CA ASP A 98 -11.52 -5.52 -10.21
C ASP A 98 -13.04 -5.74 -10.33
N LEU A 99 -13.66 -4.94 -11.17
CA LEU A 99 -15.07 -5.06 -11.50
C LEU A 99 -15.30 -5.84 -12.79
N ARG A 100 -14.22 -6.31 -13.41
CA ARG A 100 -14.24 -7.06 -14.65
C ARG A 100 -13.48 -8.36 -14.52
N ASP A 101 -13.89 -9.30 -15.36
CA ASP A 101 -13.12 -10.49 -15.64
C ASP A 101 -12.13 -10.17 -16.77
N ARG A 102 -10.84 -10.18 -16.43
CA ARG A 102 -9.72 -9.83 -17.32
C ARG A 102 -8.54 -10.72 -17.00
N GLN A 103 -7.61 -10.84 -17.95
CA GLN A 103 -6.37 -11.54 -17.67
C GLN A 103 -5.41 -10.65 -16.88
N TYR A 104 -4.69 -11.29 -15.97
CA TYR A 104 -3.60 -10.70 -15.20
C TYR A 104 -2.30 -11.32 -15.64
N HIS A 105 -1.46 -10.49 -16.25
CA HIS A 105 -0.12 -10.86 -16.69
C HIS A 105 0.87 -10.49 -15.59
N LEU A 106 1.37 -11.51 -14.89
CA LEU A 106 2.24 -11.35 -13.72
C LEU A 106 3.69 -11.58 -14.14
N PHE A 107 4.44 -10.49 -14.31
CA PHE A 107 5.84 -10.51 -14.71
C PHE A 107 6.73 -10.37 -13.49
N ASP A 108 7.48 -11.42 -13.16
CA ASP A 108 8.50 -11.42 -12.10
C ASP A 108 9.62 -12.39 -12.51
N SER A 109 10.83 -12.18 -12.00
CA SER A 109 11.89 -13.19 -12.14
C SER A 109 11.57 -14.43 -11.31
N PHE A 110 10.78 -14.27 -10.25
CA PHE A 110 10.57 -15.25 -9.17
C PHE A 110 11.85 -15.66 -8.44
N GLU A 111 12.95 -14.93 -8.69
CA GLU A 111 14.29 -15.17 -8.15
C GLU A 111 14.82 -13.94 -7.40
N GLY A 112 14.00 -12.88 -7.28
CA GLY A 112 14.40 -11.61 -6.69
C GLY A 112 15.11 -10.69 -7.68
N LEU A 113 15.86 -9.72 -7.15
CA LEU A 113 16.63 -8.79 -7.98
C LEU A 113 17.88 -9.50 -8.51
N SER A 114 18.15 -9.33 -9.80
CA SER A 114 19.43 -9.75 -10.38
C SER A 114 20.59 -8.92 -9.81
N GLU A 115 21.77 -9.51 -9.75
CA GLU A 115 22.98 -8.76 -9.46
C GLU A 115 23.22 -7.71 -10.56
N PRO A 116 23.62 -6.47 -10.22
CA PRO A 116 23.91 -5.45 -11.21
C PRO A 116 25.06 -5.87 -12.13
N SER A 117 24.83 -5.83 -13.43
CA SER A 117 25.82 -6.08 -14.48
C SER A 117 26.70 -4.84 -14.73
N SER A 118 27.68 -4.95 -15.64
CA SER A 118 28.44 -3.79 -16.11
C SER A 118 27.59 -2.81 -16.92
N GLU A 119 26.52 -3.29 -17.57
CA GLU A 119 25.62 -2.45 -18.39
C GLU A 119 24.71 -1.58 -17.52
N ASP A 120 24.41 -2.01 -16.29
CA ASP A 120 23.63 -1.24 -15.31
C ASP A 120 24.39 -0.03 -14.75
N ARG A 121 25.70 0.09 -15.02
CA ARG A 121 26.61 1.07 -14.39
C ARG A 121 26.73 2.41 -15.11
N MET A 122 25.95 2.69 -16.16
CA MET A 122 26.01 3.96 -16.90
C MET A 122 24.61 4.61 -16.94
N HIS A 123 24.41 5.86 -16.51
CA HIS A 123 24.89 7.03 -17.25
C HIS A 123 25.42 8.23 -16.41
N ASN A 124 25.25 8.30 -15.08
CA ASN A 124 25.87 9.34 -14.19
C ASN A 124 25.43 9.30 -12.69
N GLY A 125 25.69 8.20 -12.00
CA GLY A 125 25.70 8.19 -10.53
C GLY A 125 26.97 7.54 -9.99
N ALA A 126 28.12 7.93 -10.54
CA ALA A 126 29.37 7.17 -10.56
C ALA A 126 29.92 6.69 -9.19
N HIS A 127 30.58 5.52 -9.22
CA HIS A 127 31.89 5.29 -8.60
C HIS A 127 32.74 4.37 -9.51
N GLY A 128 33.72 4.96 -10.19
CA GLY A 128 34.80 4.27 -10.89
C GLY A 128 36.12 4.98 -10.56
N ASN A 129 36.91 4.28 -9.73
CA ASN A 129 38.27 4.54 -9.20
C ASN A 129 38.61 5.93 -8.66
#